data_AF-A0A914QI83-F1
#
_entry.id   AF-A0A914QI83-F1
#
_cell.length_a   1.000
_cell.length_b   1.000
_cell.length_c   1.000
_cell.angle_alpha   90.00
_cell.angle_beta   90.00
_cell.angle_gamma   90.00
#
_symmetry.space_group_name_H-M   'P 1'
#
loop_
_entity.id
_entity.type
_entity.pdbx_description
1 polymer ?
#
loop_
_entity_poly.entity_id
_entity_poly.type
_entity_poly.pdbx_seq_one_letter_code
_entity_poly.pdbx_strand_id
1 'polypeptide(L)'
;MPQRFRGNKVTAYGGTMAFEIQYSGTGPVNGEPLVVLKGNGITLVHRKKDQYGLFQPDRPVPVTIETYEQSYERENGSPASREDLLMVLADLDTFLIRATHVPNQVSTSSFLNSKMLQRKF
;
A
#
# COMPACT_ATOMS: atom_id res chain seq x y z
N MET A 1 6.91 12.77 -4.72
CA MET A 1 5.82 11.77 -4.82
C MET A 1 5.00 12.08 -6.07
N PRO A 2 4.71 11.12 -6.97
CA PRO A 2 4.18 11.43 -8.30
C PRO A 2 2.75 11.97 -8.26
N GLN A 3 2.49 13.09 -8.94
CA GLN A 3 1.20 13.82 -8.89
C GLN A 3 -0.01 12.99 -9.36
N ARG A 4 0.20 11.97 -10.19
CA ARG A 4 -0.83 11.05 -10.68
C ARG A 4 -1.56 10.25 -9.58
N PHE A 5 -0.95 10.12 -8.39
CA PHE A 5 -1.53 9.39 -7.27
C PHE A 5 -2.30 10.29 -6.29
N ARG A 6 -2.55 11.57 -6.64
CA ARG A 6 -3.19 12.55 -5.75
C ARG A 6 -4.57 12.99 -6.24
N GLY A 7 -5.35 13.58 -5.33
CA GLY A 7 -6.70 14.10 -5.58
C GLY A 7 -7.75 13.00 -5.61
N ASN A 8 -8.91 13.27 -6.20
CA ASN A 8 -10.04 12.34 -6.18
C ASN A 8 -9.72 10.99 -6.83
N LYS A 9 -9.88 9.92 -6.05
CA LYS A 9 -9.72 8.50 -6.37
C LYS A 9 -10.89 7.67 -5.81
N VAL A 10 -12.06 8.26 -5.57
CA VAL A 10 -13.25 7.52 -5.08
C VAL A 10 -13.60 6.37 -6.02
N THR A 11 -13.35 6.52 -7.32
CA THR A 11 -13.53 5.47 -8.33
C THR A 11 -12.64 4.25 -8.14
N ALA A 12 -11.61 4.32 -7.29
CA ALA A 12 -10.77 3.19 -6.93
C ALA A 12 -11.43 2.28 -5.88
N TYR A 13 -12.43 2.77 -5.13
CA TYR A 13 -13.18 1.94 -4.18
C TYR A 13 -13.82 0.75 -4.89
N GLY A 14 -13.58 -0.45 -4.36
CA GLY A 14 -13.96 -1.72 -4.97
C GLY A 14 -13.07 -2.23 -6.11
N GLY A 15 -11.99 -1.51 -6.42
CA GLY A 15 -10.93 -1.95 -7.33
C GLY A 15 -9.81 -2.71 -6.62
N THR A 16 -8.71 -2.93 -7.34
CA THR A 16 -7.51 -3.57 -6.81
C THR A 16 -6.26 -2.75 -7.06
N MET A 17 -5.43 -2.70 -6.03
CA MET A 17 -4.14 -2.04 -6.00
C MET A 17 -3.05 -3.09 -6.19
N ALA A 18 -2.45 -3.18 -7.37
CA ALA A 18 -1.41 -4.15 -7.70
C ALA A 18 -0.05 -3.49 -7.97
N PHE A 19 1.00 -3.97 -7.31
CA PHE A 19 2.38 -3.54 -7.50
C PHE A 19 3.35 -4.68 -7.21
N GLU A 20 4.59 -4.53 -7.65
CA GLU A 20 5.65 -5.51 -7.41
C GLU A 20 6.71 -4.88 -6.49
N ILE A 21 7.20 -5.67 -5.54
CA ILE A 21 8.34 -5.30 -4.68
C ILE A 21 9.47 -6.27 -4.96
N GLN A 22 10.67 -5.73 -5.16
CA GLN A 22 11.90 -6.51 -5.14
C GLN A 22 12.91 -5.80 -4.25
N TYR A 23 13.52 -6.54 -3.32
CA TYR A 23 14.55 -6.02 -2.43
C TYR A 23 15.68 -7.04 -2.27
N SER A 24 16.86 -6.57 -1.89
CA SER A 24 18.01 -7.41 -1.54
C SER A 24 18.45 -7.10 -0.11
N GLY A 25 18.82 -8.11 0.67
CA GLY A 25 19.25 -7.91 2.05
C GLY A 25 18.92 -9.07 2.98
N THR A 26 19.27 -8.92 4.26
CA THR A 26 19.08 -9.96 5.28
C THR A 26 18.54 -9.41 6.60
N GLY A 27 17.95 -10.29 7.41
CA GLY A 27 17.43 -9.98 8.74
C GLY A 27 15.93 -10.26 8.88
N PRO A 28 15.36 -10.03 10.07
CA PRO A 28 13.93 -10.24 10.31
C PRO A 28 13.08 -9.28 9.46
N VAL A 29 11.92 -9.76 9.01
CA VAL A 29 10.96 -8.94 8.27
C VAL A 29 10.42 -7.83 9.17
N ASN A 30 10.39 -6.60 8.64
CA ASN A 30 9.86 -5.43 9.34
C ASN A 30 8.34 -5.56 9.57
N GLY A 31 7.86 -5.25 10.77
CA GLY A 31 6.44 -5.25 11.14
C GLY A 31 5.67 -3.97 10.75
N GLU A 32 6.34 -2.98 10.16
CA GLU A 32 5.72 -1.73 9.71
C GLU A 32 4.66 -1.96 8.60
N PRO A 33 3.75 -1.00 8.39
CA PRO A 33 2.80 -1.08 7.29
C PRO A 33 3.47 -1.13 5.93
N LEU A 34 2.85 -1.88 5.02
CA LEU A 34 3.31 -2.00 3.64
C LEU A 34 2.87 -0.82 2.78
N VAL A 35 1.64 -0.35 3.00
CA VAL A 35 1.05 0.79 2.31
C VAL A 35 0.51 1.79 3.32
N VAL A 36 0.67 3.08 3.02
CA VAL A 36 0.08 4.19 3.78
C VAL A 36 -0.69 5.09 2.83
N LEU A 37 -1.96 5.32 3.12
CA LEU A 37 -2.84 6.26 2.44
C LEU A 37 -3.14 7.42 3.39
N LYS A 38 -3.00 8.66 2.92
CA LYS A 38 -3.40 9.87 3.65
C LYS A 38 -4.26 10.74 2.77
N GLY A 39 -5.36 11.24 3.31
CA GLY A 39 -6.27 12.14 2.62
C GLY A 39 -7.32 12.66 3.59
N ASN A 40 -7.77 13.90 3.41
CA ASN A 40 -8.76 14.53 4.29
C ASN A 40 -8.45 14.39 5.79
N GLY A 41 -7.17 14.48 6.17
CA GLY A 41 -6.73 14.37 7.57
C GLY A 41 -6.78 12.96 8.18
N ILE A 42 -7.15 11.95 7.40
CA ILE A 42 -7.21 10.55 7.84
C ILE A 42 -5.99 9.80 7.30
N THR A 43 -5.38 8.97 8.15
CA THR A 43 -4.33 8.03 7.73
C THR A 43 -4.83 6.60 7.85
N LEU A 44 -4.78 5.88 6.73
CA LEU A 44 -5.06 4.46 6.63
C LEU A 44 -3.80 3.71 6.23
N VAL A 45 -3.63 2.52 6.78
CA VAL A 45 -2.45 1.69 6.55
C VAL A 45 -2.86 0.26 6.23
N HIS A 46 -2.07 -0.39 5.38
CA HIS A 46 -2.21 -1.82 5.09
C HIS A 46 -1.06 -2.57 5.73
N ARG A 47 -1.34 -3.40 6.74
CA ARG A 47 -0.39 -4.37 7.29
C ARG A 47 -0.73 -5.74 6.74
N LYS A 48 0.19 -6.34 5.99
CA LYS A 48 0.04 -7.73 5.54
C LYS A 48 0.32 -8.63 6.77
N LYS A 49 -0.59 -9.55 7.12
CA LYS A 49 -0.44 -10.39 8.32
C LYS A 49 0.58 -11.52 8.13
N ASP A 50 0.78 -11.97 6.90
CA ASP A 50 1.73 -13.04 6.53
C ASP A 50 2.94 -12.46 5.78
N GLN A 51 3.69 -11.56 6.41
CA GLN A 51 4.88 -10.95 5.79
C GLN A 51 6.06 -11.92 5.73
N TYR A 52 6.08 -12.92 6.61
CA TYR A 52 7.22 -13.81 6.84
C TYR A 52 7.44 -14.82 5.71
N GLY A 53 6.39 -15.24 4.99
CA GLY A 53 6.51 -16.16 3.84
C GLY A 53 6.59 -15.48 2.47
N LEU A 54 6.18 -14.21 2.38
CA LEU A 54 5.91 -13.56 1.09
C LEU A 54 7.07 -12.69 0.58
N PHE A 55 7.90 -12.14 1.46
CA PHE A 55 9.01 -11.26 1.08
C PHE A 55 10.34 -12.02 1.02
N GLN A 56 10.57 -12.72 -0.09
CA GLN A 56 11.86 -13.36 -0.34
C GLN A 56 12.86 -12.36 -0.93
N PRO A 57 14.12 -12.30 -0.43
CA PRO A 57 15.15 -11.47 -1.02
C PRO A 57 15.42 -11.85 -2.48
N ASP A 58 15.84 -10.86 -3.27
CA ASP A 58 16.31 -10.98 -4.65
C ASP A 58 15.28 -11.53 -5.65
N ARG A 59 14.01 -11.64 -5.26
CA ARG A 59 12.90 -12.05 -6.13
C ARG A 59 11.81 -10.98 -6.18
N PRO A 60 11.24 -10.69 -7.35
CA PRO A 60 10.06 -9.85 -7.43
C PRO A 60 8.85 -10.54 -6.80
N VAL A 61 8.15 -9.81 -5.92
CA VAL A 61 6.99 -10.26 -5.18
C VAL A 61 5.78 -9.43 -5.63
N PRO A 62 4.81 -10.02 -6.34
CA PRO A 62 3.57 -9.34 -6.66
C PRO A 62 2.73 -9.16 -5.40
N VAL A 63 2.21 -7.96 -5.21
CA VAL A 63 1.32 -7.58 -4.14
C VAL A 63 0.03 -7.05 -4.76
N THR A 64 -1.09 -7.65 -4.39
CA THR A 64 -2.43 -7.19 -4.75
C THR A 64 -3.19 -6.91 -3.46
N ILE A 65 -3.72 -5.70 -3.33
CA ILE A 65 -4.53 -5.25 -2.20
C ILE A 65 -5.90 -4.85 -2.73
N GLU A 66 -6.97 -5.35 -2.14
CA GLU A 66 -8.31 -4.90 -2.50
C GLU A 66 -8.56 -3.50 -1.94
N THR A 67 -9.21 -2.64 -2.72
CA THR A 67 -9.50 -1.26 -2.28
C THR A 67 -10.85 -1.23 -1.56
N TYR A 68 -10.92 -1.98 -0.46
CA TYR A 68 -12.03 -2.01 0.49
C TYR A 68 -11.53 -1.80 1.91
N GLU A 69 -12.41 -1.32 2.79
CA GLU A 69 -12.07 -0.97 4.17
C GLU A 69 -11.45 -2.13 4.97
N GLN A 70 -11.81 -3.38 4.69
CA GLN A 70 -11.28 -4.58 5.35
C GLN A 70 -9.78 -4.79 5.08
N SER A 71 -9.26 -4.20 3.99
CA SER A 71 -7.83 -4.24 3.67
C SER A 71 -7.03 -3.17 4.42
N TYR A 72 -7.68 -2.26 5.14
CA TYR A 72 -7.00 -1.15 5.79
C TYR A 72 -7.38 -1.04 7.27
N GLU A 73 -6.48 -0.43 8.02
CA GLU A 73 -6.69 -0.07 9.41
C GLU A 73 -6.14 1.35 9.63
N ARG A 74 -6.54 1.97 10.73
CA ARG A 74 -5.96 3.26 11.13
C ARG A 74 -4.55 3.04 11.70
N GLU A 75 -3.78 4.11 11.86
CA GLU A 75 -2.41 4.01 12.39
C GLU A 75 -2.34 3.33 13.77
N ASN A 76 -3.36 3.55 14.61
CA ASN A 76 -3.53 2.95 15.93
C ASN A 76 -3.96 1.46 15.90
N GLY A 77 -4.15 0.86 14.73
CA GLY A 77 -4.55 -0.54 14.56
C GLY A 77 -6.06 -0.80 14.65
N SER A 78 -6.90 0.22 14.82
CA SER A 78 -8.35 0.02 14.74
C SER A 78 -8.78 -0.22 13.28
N PRO A 79 -9.77 -1.08 13.00
CA PRO A 79 -10.27 -1.30 11.64
C PRO A 79 -10.69 0.01 10.96
N ALA A 80 -10.42 0.14 9.67
CA ALA A 80 -10.94 1.26 8.89
C ALA A 80 -12.45 1.08 8.64
N SER A 81 -13.19 2.19 8.62
CA SER A 81 -14.57 2.18 8.14
C SER A 81 -14.63 2.43 6.63
N ARG A 82 -15.77 2.10 6.01
CA ARG A 82 -16.04 2.48 4.61
C ARG A 82 -15.95 3.99 4.43
N GLU A 83 -16.44 4.76 5.40
CA GLU A 83 -16.39 6.23 5.38
C GLU A 83 -14.94 6.74 5.41
N ASP A 84 -14.10 6.16 6.27
CA ASP A 84 -12.68 6.51 6.37
C ASP A 84 -11.97 6.33 5.02
N LEU A 85 -12.18 5.18 4.39
CA LEU A 85 -11.55 4.89 3.11
C LEU A 85 -12.06 5.83 2.00
N LEU A 86 -13.37 6.08 1.95
CA LEU A 86 -13.94 7.00 0.97
C LEU A 86 -13.48 8.44 1.19
N MET A 87 -13.35 8.90 2.43
CA MET A 87 -12.79 10.22 2.75
C MET A 87 -11.34 10.32 2.28
N VAL A 88 -10.49 9.33 2.58
CA VAL A 88 -9.10 9.33 2.11
C VAL A 88 -9.01 9.33 0.58
N LEU A 89 -9.89 8.58 -0.10
CA LEU A 89 -9.93 8.53 -1.56
C LEU A 89 -10.56 9.77 -2.20
N ALA A 90 -11.42 10.51 -1.50
CA ALA A 90 -12.06 11.73 -2.01
C ALA A 90 -11.05 12.84 -2.28
N ASP A 91 -10.03 12.95 -1.43
CA ASP A 91 -8.88 13.81 -1.64
C ASP A 91 -7.60 13.15 -1.13
N LEU A 92 -6.99 12.32 -1.99
CA LEU A 92 -5.80 11.58 -1.63
C LEU A 92 -4.58 12.50 -1.67
N ASP A 93 -4.00 12.78 -0.51
CA ASP A 93 -2.80 13.59 -0.35
C ASP A 93 -1.53 12.79 -0.58
N THR A 94 -1.50 11.56 -0.06
CA THR A 94 -0.28 10.76 0.01
C THR A 94 -0.60 9.28 -0.10
N PHE A 95 0.20 8.58 -0.91
CA PHE A 95 0.19 7.13 -1.07
C PHE A 95 1.63 6.58 -1.05
N LEU A 96 2.02 5.94 0.04
CA LEU A 96 3.38 5.42 0.23
C LEU A 96 3.36 3.91 0.16
N ILE A 97 4.41 3.35 -0.44
CA ILE A 97 4.76 1.94 -0.36
C ILE A 97 6.05 1.88 0.46
N ARG A 98 6.11 0.95 1.42
CA ARG A 98 7.29 0.74 2.27
C ARG A 98 8.51 0.40 1.40
N ALA A 99 9.62 1.09 1.65
CA ALA A 99 10.88 0.87 0.96
C ALA A 99 11.79 -0.12 1.69
N THR A 100 11.74 -0.18 3.03
CA THR A 100 12.63 -1.01 3.85
C THR A 100 11.91 -2.23 4.41
N HIS A 101 12.33 -3.41 3.99
CA HIS A 101 11.71 -4.70 4.34
C HIS A 101 12.49 -5.47 5.40
N VAL A 102 13.82 -5.32 5.44
CA VAL A 102 14.73 -5.97 6.40
C VAL A 102 15.81 -4.98 6.88
N PRO A 103 16.44 -5.20 8.05
CA PRO A 103 17.45 -4.29 8.60
C PRO A 103 18.69 -4.12 7.70
N ASN A 104 19.24 -5.22 7.17
CA ASN A 104 20.44 -5.18 6.32
C ASN A 104 20.06 -5.12 4.84
N GLN A 105 19.16 -4.22 4.49
CA GLN A 105 18.70 -4.06 3.10
C GLN A 105 19.73 -3.28 2.27
N VAL A 106 20.13 -3.86 1.14
CA VAL A 106 21.10 -3.28 0.21
C VAL A 106 20.40 -2.53 -0.91
N SER A 107 19.29 -3.06 -1.42
CA SER A 107 18.48 -2.40 -2.45
C SER A 107 16.99 -2.67 -2.28
N THR A 108 16.17 -1.77 -2.84
CA THR A 108 14.72 -1.95 -2.97
C THR A 108 14.24 -1.28 -4.24
N SER A 109 13.23 -1.86 -4.86
CA SER A 109 12.49 -1.30 -5.97
C SER A 109 11.03 -1.68 -5.82
N SER A 110 10.16 -0.71 -6.12
CA SER A 110 8.72 -0.95 -6.20
C SER A 110 8.20 -0.45 -7.54
N PHE A 111 7.47 -1.31 -8.24
CA PHE A 111 6.88 -1.01 -9.54
C PHE A 111 5.37 -1.02 -9.43
N LEU A 112 4.80 0.17 -9.50
CA LEU A 112 3.37 0.41 -9.58
C LEU A 112 2.90 0.14 -11.01
N ASN A 113 2.07 -0.88 -11.19
CA ASN A 113 1.51 -1.14 -12.50
C ASN A 113 0.54 0.00 -12.87
N SER A 114 0.75 0.63 -14.02
CA SER A 114 0.10 1.90 -14.42
C SER A 114 -1.43 1.83 -14.56
N LYS A 115 -2.03 0.64 -14.50
CA LYS A 115 -3.48 0.42 -14.54
C LYS A 115 -4.18 0.61 -13.19
N MET A 116 -3.45 0.90 -12.11
CA MET A 116 -3.93 0.84 -10.72
C MET A 116 -5.11 1.77 -10.37
N LEU A 117 -5.37 2.85 -11.12
CA LEU A 117 -6.34 3.88 -10.73
C LEU A 117 -7.35 4.26 -11.83
N GLN A 118 -7.41 3.50 -12.92
CA GLN A 118 -8.37 3.75 -14.00
C GLN A 118 -9.18 2.48 -14.24
N ARG A 119 -10.48 2.59 -14.00
CA ARG A 119 -11.48 1.57 -14.32
C ARG A 119 -11.31 1.16 -15.78
N LYS A 120 -11.22 -0.15 -16.06
CA LYS A 120 -11.50 -0.65 -17.42
C LYS A 120 -12.98 -0.39 -17.68
N PHE A 121 -13.28 0.46 -18.66
CA PHE A 121 -14.57 0.44 -19.34
C PHE A 121 -14.59 -0.73 -20.33
#